data_AF-A0AA39FKQ0-F1
#
_entry.id   AF-A0AA39FKQ0-F1
#
_cell.length_a   1.000
_cell.length_b   1.000
_cell.length_c   1.000
_cell.angle_alpha   90.00
_cell.angle_beta   90.00
_cell.angle_gamma   90.00
#
_symmetry.space_group_name_H-M   'P 1'
#
loop_
_entity.id
_entity.type
_entity.pdbx_description
1 polymer ?
#
loop_
_entity_poly.entity_id
_entity_poly.type
_entity_poly.pdbx_seq_one_letter_code
_entity_poly.pdbx_strand_id
1 'polypeptide(L)'
;MKMLYLILIISFIGGNLAQTPGIGSCPPVKTISSFDPSKYVGLWYENRRSIPNFFELGGKCVTANYSAINESTIKVVNRKISPLTGTESVIVGSAVADKSQCGNNTSCSKLIVEFPIPIVGKAQGTYWILDTDYTSYSIVWSCTDFIFSHVKYLWVLTREPKPPKSVLDKANTIMEKYGIADTPTMETNQDNCP
;
A
#
# COMPACT_ATOMS: atom_id res chain seq x y z
N MET A 1 -37.68 -54.92 -5.33
CA MET A 1 -36.47 -54.08 -5.39
C MET A 1 -36.72 -52.91 -6.33
N LYS A 2 -37.00 -51.72 -5.80
CA LYS A 2 -37.04 -50.45 -6.55
C LYS A 2 -36.25 -49.44 -5.71
N MET A 3 -35.06 -49.10 -6.18
CA MET A 3 -34.12 -48.22 -5.48
C MET A 3 -34.47 -46.77 -5.84
N LEU A 4 -34.98 -46.02 -4.87
CA LEU A 4 -35.23 -44.58 -4.99
C LEU A 4 -33.87 -43.86 -4.91
N TYR A 5 -33.44 -43.23 -6.00
CA TYR A 5 -32.28 -42.34 -5.98
C TYR A 5 -32.74 -40.93 -5.58
N LEU A 6 -32.33 -40.50 -4.39
CA LEU A 6 -32.47 -39.14 -3.91
C LEU A 6 -31.42 -38.25 -4.62
N ILE A 7 -31.84 -37.48 -5.62
CA ILE A 7 -30.97 -36.50 -6.28
C ILE A 7 -30.84 -35.28 -5.36
N LEU A 8 -29.68 -35.14 -4.73
CA LEU A 8 -29.30 -33.96 -3.96
C LEU A 8 -28.95 -32.83 -4.95
N ILE A 9 -29.88 -31.90 -5.17
CA ILE A 9 -29.63 -30.69 -5.95
C ILE A 9 -28.77 -29.76 -5.06
N ILE A 10 -27.45 -29.80 -5.26
CA ILE A 10 -26.53 -28.82 -4.68
C ILE A 10 -26.72 -27.53 -5.47
N SER A 11 -27.56 -26.63 -4.94
CA SER A 11 -27.66 -25.26 -5.41
C SER A 11 -26.31 -24.58 -5.16
N PHE A 12 -25.55 -24.35 -6.23
CA PHE A 12 -24.34 -23.54 -6.22
C PHE A 12 -24.78 -22.08 -6.03
N ILE A 13 -24.97 -21.67 -4.78
CA ILE A 13 -25.09 -20.25 -4.43
C ILE A 13 -23.76 -19.63 -4.78
N GLY A 14 -23.73 -18.86 -5.87
CA GLY A 14 -22.59 -18.04 -6.27
C GLY A 14 -22.19 -17.15 -5.11
N GLY A 15 -21.13 -17.52 -4.43
CA GLY A 15 -20.53 -16.73 -3.37
C GLY A 15 -20.07 -15.41 -3.98
N ASN A 16 -20.63 -14.32 -3.46
CA ASN A 16 -20.11 -12.97 -3.60
C ASN A 16 -18.58 -13.00 -3.48
N LEU A 17 -17.86 -12.37 -4.42
CA LEU A 17 -16.44 -12.05 -4.29
C LEU A 17 -16.27 -11.02 -3.17
N ALA A 18 -16.49 -11.44 -1.94
CA ALA A 18 -16.07 -10.75 -0.74
C ALA A 18 -14.56 -10.97 -0.62
N GLN A 19 -13.80 -9.96 -1.00
CA GLN A 19 -12.38 -9.70 -0.69
C GLN A 19 -11.57 -10.93 -0.25
N THR A 20 -10.77 -11.51 -1.14
CA THR A 20 -9.84 -12.60 -0.76
C THR A 20 -8.58 -12.03 -0.10
N PRO A 21 -8.30 -12.35 1.19
CA PRO A 21 -6.93 -12.62 1.59
C PRO A 21 -6.34 -13.60 0.58
N GLY A 22 -5.19 -13.30 -0.01
CA GLY A 22 -4.60 -14.22 -0.98
C GLY A 22 -4.23 -15.52 -0.26
N ILE A 23 -4.59 -16.66 -0.84
CA ILE A 23 -4.20 -17.97 -0.31
C ILE A 23 -2.71 -18.16 -0.56
N GLY A 24 -1.99 -18.69 0.42
CA GLY A 24 -0.55 -18.89 0.34
C GLY A 24 0.27 -17.63 0.60
N SER A 25 1.56 -17.71 0.33
CA SER A 25 2.51 -16.64 0.62
C SER A 25 2.33 -15.41 -0.28
N CYS A 26 2.86 -14.28 0.16
CA CYS A 26 2.97 -13.05 -0.61
C CYS A 26 3.57 -13.32 -1.99
N PRO A 27 2.92 -12.86 -3.08
CA PRO A 27 3.45 -13.04 -4.41
C PRO A 27 4.77 -12.28 -4.57
N PRO A 28 5.75 -12.83 -5.32
CA PRO A 28 6.97 -12.11 -5.60
C PRO A 28 6.66 -10.90 -6.48
N VAL A 29 7.14 -9.73 -6.08
CA VAL A 29 7.02 -8.48 -6.86
C VAL A 29 8.39 -7.86 -7.09
N LYS A 30 8.57 -7.24 -8.25
CA LYS A 30 9.80 -6.52 -8.60
C LYS A 30 9.78 -5.12 -8.00
N THR A 31 10.91 -4.71 -7.45
CA THR A 31 11.13 -3.34 -6.96
C THR A 31 12.10 -2.59 -7.85
N ILE A 32 12.11 -1.27 -7.75
CA ILE A 32 13.12 -0.43 -8.41
C ILE A 32 14.52 -0.91 -8.02
N SER A 33 15.43 -1.01 -8.98
CA SER A 33 16.74 -1.65 -8.79
C SER A 33 17.71 -0.83 -7.94
N SER A 34 17.57 0.49 -7.94
CA SER A 34 18.38 1.41 -7.14
C SER A 34 17.46 2.52 -6.65
N PHE A 35 17.11 2.46 -5.36
CA PHE A 35 16.31 3.47 -4.71
C PHE A 35 17.22 4.53 -4.09
N ASP A 36 16.81 5.80 -4.16
CA ASP A 36 17.58 6.91 -3.59
C ASP A 36 16.69 7.62 -2.57
N PRO A 37 16.85 7.32 -1.27
CA PRO A 37 16.01 7.91 -0.23
C PRO A 37 16.08 9.44 -0.22
N SER A 38 17.23 10.02 -0.60
CA SER A 38 17.43 11.48 -0.59
C SER A 38 16.58 12.21 -1.62
N LYS A 39 16.28 11.56 -2.76
CA LYS A 39 15.36 12.08 -3.79
C LYS A 39 13.90 11.81 -3.45
N TYR A 40 13.65 10.83 -2.58
CA TYR A 40 12.29 10.40 -2.23
C TYR A 40 11.65 11.24 -1.13
N VAL A 41 12.45 11.92 -0.30
CA VAL A 41 11.95 12.76 0.80
C VAL A 41 10.98 13.84 0.33
N GLY A 42 10.23 14.39 1.29
CA GLY A 42 9.21 15.40 1.08
C GLY A 42 7.79 14.83 1.08
N LEU A 43 6.86 15.69 0.65
CA LEU A 43 5.44 15.40 0.66
C LEU A 43 5.03 14.53 -0.53
N TRP A 44 4.17 13.56 -0.24
CA TRP A 44 3.46 12.73 -1.20
C TRP A 44 1.98 12.73 -0.86
N TYR A 45 1.15 12.87 -1.90
CA TYR A 45 -0.30 12.72 -1.82
C TYR A 45 -0.65 11.31 -2.24
N GLU A 46 -1.50 10.65 -1.46
CA GLU A 46 -2.08 9.38 -1.87
C GLU A 46 -3.11 9.65 -2.98
N ASN A 47 -2.85 9.15 -4.19
CA ASN A 47 -3.81 9.23 -5.29
C ASN A 47 -4.86 8.11 -5.18
N ARG A 48 -4.41 6.89 -4.92
CA ARG A 48 -5.27 5.72 -4.71
C ARG A 48 -4.56 4.68 -3.86
N ARG A 49 -5.37 3.80 -3.27
CA ARG A 49 -4.92 2.66 -2.46
C ARG A 49 -5.70 1.41 -2.79
N SER A 50 -5.13 0.24 -2.50
CA SER A 50 -5.86 -1.03 -2.59
C SER A 50 -7.05 -1.07 -1.63
N ILE A 51 -8.09 -1.82 -1.99
CA ILE A 51 -9.21 -2.15 -1.11
C ILE A 51 -9.27 -3.66 -0.83
N PRO A 52 -9.49 -4.08 0.42
CA PRO A 52 -9.63 -3.23 1.62
C PRO A 52 -8.28 -2.68 2.11
N ASN A 53 -8.30 -1.45 2.62
CA ASN A 53 -7.18 -0.91 3.40
C ASN A 53 -7.75 -0.31 4.70
N PHE A 54 -7.66 -1.10 5.77
CA PHE A 54 -8.30 -0.79 7.04
C PHE A 54 -7.61 0.34 7.82
N PHE A 55 -6.32 0.60 7.57
CA PHE A 55 -5.58 1.67 8.26
C PHE A 55 -6.13 3.07 7.90
N GLU A 56 -6.60 3.20 6.66
CA GLU A 56 -6.99 4.50 6.09
C GLU A 56 -8.47 4.57 5.75
N LEU A 57 -9.26 3.64 6.30
CA LEU A 57 -10.70 3.59 6.13
C LEU A 57 -11.32 4.95 6.51
N GLY A 58 -12.16 5.46 5.62
CA GLY A 58 -12.89 6.71 5.84
C GLY A 58 -12.04 7.97 5.88
N GLY A 59 -10.81 7.98 5.35
CA GLY A 59 -9.96 9.17 5.27
C GLY A 59 -9.96 9.85 3.89
N LYS A 60 -9.98 11.19 3.87
CA LYS A 60 -9.67 12.05 2.72
C LYS A 60 -8.41 12.88 2.99
N CYS A 61 -7.89 13.59 1.98
CA CYS A 61 -6.69 14.44 2.09
C CYS A 61 -5.48 13.68 2.64
N VAL A 62 -5.31 12.44 2.18
CA VAL A 62 -4.29 11.54 2.73
C VAL A 62 -2.93 11.90 2.14
N THR A 63 -1.96 12.08 3.03
CA THR A 63 -0.59 12.44 2.65
C THR A 63 0.42 11.66 3.49
N ALA A 64 1.57 11.39 2.89
CA ALA A 64 2.77 10.91 3.56
C ALA A 64 3.89 11.93 3.38
N ASN A 65 4.45 12.44 4.48
CA ASN A 65 5.62 13.31 4.45
C ASN A 65 6.84 12.56 5.00
N TYR A 66 7.87 12.44 4.18
CA TYR A 66 9.11 11.75 4.51
C TYR A 66 10.23 12.76 4.78
N SER A 67 10.95 12.59 5.89
CA SER A 67 12.12 13.42 6.19
C SER A 67 13.23 12.59 6.81
N ALA A 68 14.50 12.91 6.54
CA ALA A 68 15.61 12.22 7.17
C ALA A 68 15.64 12.50 8.69
N ILE A 69 15.81 11.45 9.50
CA ILE A 69 16.20 11.56 10.91
C ILE A 69 17.72 11.50 11.01
N ASN A 70 18.32 10.56 10.28
CA ASN A 70 19.76 10.34 10.14
C ASN A 70 20.02 9.60 8.82
N GLU A 71 21.28 9.20 8.57
CA GLU A 71 21.71 8.55 7.32
C GLU A 71 20.94 7.26 6.96
N SER A 72 20.42 6.53 7.96
CA SER A 72 19.78 5.22 7.74
C SER A 72 18.29 5.20 8.08
N THR A 73 17.74 6.30 8.57
CA THR A 73 16.38 6.35 9.15
C THR A 73 15.59 7.52 8.60
N ILE A 74 14.43 7.22 8.01
CA ILE A 74 13.47 8.20 7.52
C ILE A 74 12.32 8.30 8.51
N LYS A 75 11.92 9.51 8.89
CA LYS A 75 10.66 9.80 9.58
C LYS A 75 9.53 9.73 8.57
N VAL A 76 8.44 9.08 8.94
CA VAL A 76 7.22 9.00 8.15
C VAL A 76 6.11 9.71 8.91
N VAL A 77 5.49 10.73 8.32
CA VAL A 77 4.31 11.40 8.88
C VAL A 77 3.14 11.18 7.94
N ASN A 78 2.22 10.31 8.33
CA ASN A 78 0.98 10.09 7.61
C ASN A 78 -0.12 10.93 8.22
N ARG A 79 -0.90 11.59 7.38
CA ARG A 79 -2.03 12.45 7.77
C ARG A 79 -3.26 12.05 6.97
N LYS A 80 -4.43 12.08 7.61
CA LYS A 80 -5.74 11.96 6.97
C LYS A 80 -6.76 12.86 7.65
N ILE A 81 -7.83 13.20 6.95
CA ILE A 81 -8.98 13.95 7.48
C ILE A 81 -10.23 13.08 7.41
N SER A 82 -11.00 13.06 8.49
CA SER A 82 -12.35 12.48 8.50
C SER A 82 -13.30 13.36 7.66
N PRO A 83 -13.91 12.85 6.58
CA PRO A 83 -14.89 13.60 5.81
C PRO A 83 -16.18 13.87 6.59
N LEU A 84 -16.45 13.10 7.65
CA LEU A 84 -17.65 13.24 8.48
C LEU A 84 -17.50 14.33 9.54
N THR A 85 -16.32 14.43 10.16
CA THR A 85 -16.09 15.32 11.31
C THR A 85 -15.14 16.48 11.01
N GLY A 86 -14.44 16.44 9.87
CA GLY A 86 -13.35 17.37 9.55
C GLY A 86 -12.10 17.18 10.43
N THR A 87 -12.11 16.21 11.34
CA THR A 87 -11.02 15.98 12.29
C THR A 87 -9.80 15.41 11.58
N GLU A 88 -8.65 16.02 11.82
CA GLU A 88 -7.35 15.54 11.37
C GLU A 88 -6.88 14.37 12.25
N SER A 89 -6.30 13.36 11.61
CA SER A 89 -5.57 12.28 12.26
C SER A 89 -4.16 12.22 11.71
N VAL A 90 -3.17 12.19 12.60
CA VAL A 90 -1.75 12.10 12.25
C VAL A 90 -1.14 10.91 12.95
N ILE A 91 -0.31 10.15 12.23
CA ILE A 91 0.53 9.11 12.79
C ILE A 91 1.97 9.30 12.33
N VAL A 92 2.89 9.27 13.30
CA VAL A 92 4.32 9.47 13.08
C VAL A 92 5.03 8.15 13.32
N GLY A 93 5.80 7.71 12.34
CA GLY A 93 6.60 6.50 12.40
C GLY A 93 7.99 6.72 11.83
N SER A 94 8.66 5.60 11.58
CA SER A 94 9.98 5.58 10.94
C SER A 94 10.06 4.49 9.88
N ALA A 95 10.98 4.65 8.94
CA ALA A 95 11.31 3.68 7.91
C ALA A 95 12.82 3.47 7.88
N VAL A 96 13.24 2.21 7.75
CA VAL A 96 14.63 1.80 7.59
C VAL A 96 14.74 0.81 6.43
N ALA A 97 15.92 0.72 5.81
CA ALA A 97 16.18 -0.31 4.80
C ALA A 97 16.09 -1.71 5.41
N ASP A 98 15.41 -2.63 4.71
CA ASP A 98 15.35 -4.04 5.09
C ASP A 98 16.67 -4.74 4.75
N LYS A 99 17.56 -4.80 5.75
CA LYS A 99 18.88 -5.43 5.61
C LYS A 99 18.79 -6.92 5.28
N SER A 100 17.69 -7.60 5.60
CA SER A 100 17.51 -9.01 5.21
C SER A 100 17.34 -9.18 3.70
N GLN A 101 16.90 -8.13 3.01
CA GLN A 101 16.64 -8.14 1.57
C GLN A 101 17.78 -7.54 0.76
N CYS A 102 18.52 -6.58 1.33
CA CYS A 102 19.51 -5.78 0.60
C CYS A 102 20.91 -5.73 1.25
N GLY A 103 21.11 -6.37 2.41
CA GLY A 103 22.34 -6.22 3.18
C GLY A 103 22.57 -4.77 3.62
N ASN A 104 23.81 -4.27 3.44
CA ASN A 104 24.18 -2.88 3.73
C ASN A 104 24.06 -1.94 2.51
N ASN A 105 23.34 -2.35 1.46
CA ASN A 105 23.15 -1.51 0.27
C ASN A 105 22.30 -0.29 0.60
N THR A 106 22.87 0.91 0.45
CA THR A 106 22.18 2.19 0.67
C THR A 106 21.10 2.47 -0.36
N SER A 107 21.11 1.76 -1.50
CA SER A 107 20.11 1.88 -2.57
C SER A 107 18.92 0.92 -2.44
N CYS A 108 18.64 0.42 -1.23
CA CYS A 108 17.59 -0.57 -1.00
C CYS A 108 16.18 0.03 -1.15
N SER A 109 15.38 -0.56 -2.04
CA SER A 109 13.98 -0.20 -2.29
C SER A 109 12.97 -0.91 -1.38
N LYS A 110 13.44 -1.83 -0.53
CA LYS A 110 12.63 -2.63 0.38
C LYS A 110 12.82 -2.08 1.79
N LEU A 111 11.78 -1.47 2.34
CA LEU A 111 11.83 -0.80 3.62
C LEU A 111 11.00 -1.57 4.66
N ILE A 112 11.40 -1.46 5.91
CA ILE A 112 10.58 -1.79 7.07
C ILE A 112 10.10 -0.46 7.67
N VAL A 113 8.79 -0.29 7.78
CA VAL A 113 8.16 0.83 8.47
C VAL A 113 7.70 0.40 9.85
N GLU A 114 7.79 1.31 10.81
CA GLU A 114 7.34 1.11 12.18
C GLU A 114 6.53 2.31 12.65
N PHE A 115 5.34 2.03 13.21
CA PHE A 115 4.47 3.04 13.81
C PHE A 115 4.10 2.68 15.26
N PRO A 116 4.12 3.65 16.19
CA PRO A 116 3.63 3.45 17.55
C PRO A 116 2.10 3.49 17.58
N ILE A 117 1.47 2.38 17.97
CA ILE A 117 0.02 2.23 18.10
C ILE A 117 -0.32 2.12 19.60
N PRO A 118 -1.16 3.01 20.18
CA PRO A 118 -1.42 3.11 21.63
C PRO A 118 -1.93 1.85 22.37
N ILE A 119 -2.11 0.72 21.69
CA ILE A 119 -2.60 -0.55 22.28
C ILE A 119 -1.70 -1.73 21.88
N VAL A 120 -1.17 -1.71 20.65
CA VAL A 120 -0.38 -2.81 20.09
C VAL A 120 1.14 -2.58 20.27
N GLY A 121 1.53 -1.41 20.79
CA GLY A 121 2.92 -1.03 20.93
C GLY A 121 3.49 -0.58 19.59
N LYS A 122 4.27 -1.43 18.91
CA LYS A 122 4.90 -1.12 17.63
C LYS A 122 4.31 -1.99 16.53
N ALA A 123 3.66 -1.37 15.56
CA ALA A 123 3.21 -2.05 14.34
C ALA A 123 4.30 -1.90 13.27
N GLN A 124 4.83 -3.03 12.80
CA GLN A 124 5.80 -3.08 11.72
C GLN A 124 5.16 -3.58 10.43
N GLY A 125 5.61 -3.04 9.30
CA GLY A 125 5.16 -3.45 7.98
C GLY A 125 6.24 -3.29 6.92
N THR A 126 6.10 -4.00 5.81
CA THR A 126 7.00 -3.87 4.66
C THR A 126 6.51 -2.75 3.74
N TYR A 127 7.38 -1.85 3.31
CA TYR A 127 7.10 -0.81 2.32
C TYR A 127 8.11 -0.96 1.18
N TRP A 128 7.68 -1.64 0.12
CA TRP A 128 8.51 -1.93 -1.04
C TRP A 128 8.18 -0.94 -2.16
N ILE A 129 9.19 -0.18 -2.60
CA ILE A 129 9.06 0.76 -3.70
C ILE A 129 9.14 -0.02 -5.01
N LEU A 130 7.99 -0.26 -5.64
CA LEU A 130 7.93 -1.01 -6.88
C LEU A 130 8.56 -0.21 -8.02
N ASP A 131 8.20 1.07 -8.11
CA ASP A 131 8.74 2.01 -9.09
C ASP A 131 8.45 3.45 -8.67
N THR A 132 9.32 4.38 -9.04
CA THR A 132 9.14 5.82 -8.81
C THR A 132 10.06 6.60 -9.73
N ASP A 133 9.63 7.78 -10.16
CA ASP A 133 10.51 8.77 -10.78
C ASP A 133 10.88 9.91 -9.81
N TYR A 134 10.61 9.71 -8.51
CA TYR A 134 10.86 10.61 -7.37
C TYR A 134 10.10 11.94 -7.40
N THR A 135 9.64 12.36 -8.58
CA THR A 135 9.22 13.74 -8.87
C THR A 135 7.76 13.83 -9.28
N SER A 136 7.12 12.73 -9.67
CA SER A 136 5.71 12.74 -10.05
C SER A 136 4.91 11.60 -9.43
N TYR A 137 5.43 10.37 -9.38
CA TYR A 137 4.74 9.22 -8.79
C TYR A 137 5.65 8.27 -8.01
N SER A 138 5.03 7.46 -7.16
CA SER A 138 5.62 6.28 -6.55
C SER A 138 4.57 5.19 -6.39
N ILE A 139 4.93 3.95 -6.68
CA ILE A 139 4.09 2.77 -6.46
C ILE A 139 4.68 2.02 -5.26
N VAL A 140 3.92 1.93 -4.18
CA VAL A 140 4.33 1.29 -2.94
C VAL A 140 3.52 0.03 -2.72
N TRP A 141 4.21 -1.06 -2.40
CA TRP A 141 3.62 -2.35 -2.06
C TRP A 141 3.95 -2.74 -0.64
N SER A 142 2.98 -3.30 0.06
CA SER A 142 3.19 -3.98 1.32
C SER A 142 2.56 -5.35 1.24
N CYS A 143 3.24 -6.36 1.76
CA CYS A 143 2.63 -7.66 1.91
C CYS A 143 3.21 -8.35 3.13
N THR A 144 2.30 -8.94 3.92
CA THR A 144 2.63 -9.68 5.12
C THR A 144 1.92 -11.03 5.08
N ASP A 145 2.69 -12.10 5.24
CA ASP A 145 2.18 -13.45 5.38
C ASP A 145 1.44 -13.61 6.73
N PHE A 146 0.32 -14.31 6.70
CA PHE A 146 -0.50 -14.65 7.85
C PHE A 146 -0.98 -16.11 7.74
N ILE A 147 -0.22 -17.01 8.38
CA ILE A 147 -0.46 -18.46 8.44
C ILE A 147 -0.57 -19.08 7.05
N PHE A 148 -1.79 -19.27 6.53
CA PHE A 148 -2.08 -19.86 5.21
C PHE A 148 -2.59 -18.83 4.19
N SER A 149 -2.47 -17.56 4.52
CA SER A 149 -2.92 -16.44 3.71
C SER A 149 -1.90 -15.31 3.76
N HIS A 150 -2.09 -14.27 2.96
CA HIS A 150 -1.36 -13.03 3.08
C HIS A 150 -2.31 -11.83 3.00
N VAL A 151 -1.87 -10.73 3.60
CA VAL A 151 -2.51 -9.42 3.44
C VAL A 151 -1.57 -8.53 2.65
N LYS A 152 -2.09 -7.96 1.56
CA LYS A 152 -1.34 -7.09 0.67
C LYS A 152 -2.00 -5.72 0.60
N TYR A 153 -1.17 -4.69 0.46
CA TYR A 153 -1.58 -3.32 0.25
C TYR A 153 -0.79 -2.72 -0.91
N LEU A 154 -1.45 -1.85 -1.64
CA LEU A 154 -0.88 -1.08 -2.75
C LEU A 154 -1.24 0.39 -2.54
N TRP A 155 -0.29 1.28 -2.78
CA TRP A 155 -0.51 2.72 -2.85
C TRP A 155 0.10 3.28 -4.12
N VAL A 156 -0.64 4.15 -4.79
CA VAL A 156 -0.05 5.06 -5.78
C VAL A 156 0.02 6.43 -5.12
N LEU A 157 1.25 6.88 -4.91
CA LEU A 157 1.57 8.19 -4.35
C LEU A 157 1.98 9.13 -5.48
N THR A 158 1.66 10.41 -5.32
CA THR A 158 1.89 11.45 -6.33
C THR A 158 2.41 12.73 -5.68
N ARG A 159 3.21 13.52 -6.39
CA ARG A 159 3.71 14.81 -5.85
C ARG A 159 2.70 15.94 -5.88
N GLU A 160 1.63 15.79 -6.67
CA GLU A 160 0.51 16.71 -6.74
C GLU A 160 -0.77 16.00 -6.28
N PRO A 161 -1.72 16.68 -5.62
CA PRO A 161 -2.99 16.05 -5.22
C PRO A 161 -3.81 15.57 -6.43
N LYS A 162 -3.68 16.27 -7.56
CA LYS A 162 -4.34 15.98 -8.85
C LYS A 162 -3.32 16.00 -9.98
N PRO A 163 -2.51 14.93 -10.14
CA PRO A 163 -1.47 14.90 -11.14
C PRO A 163 -2.05 14.82 -12.56
N PRO A 164 -1.26 15.15 -13.60
CA PRO A 164 -1.64 14.93 -14.98
C PRO A 164 -1.95 13.47 -15.29
N LYS A 165 -2.88 13.23 -16.24
CA LYS A 165 -3.26 11.88 -16.67
C LYS A 165 -2.05 11.03 -17.09
N SER A 166 -1.06 11.63 -17.74
CA SER A 166 0.16 10.95 -18.18
C SER A 166 0.95 10.30 -17.04
N VAL A 167 0.93 10.90 -15.84
CA VAL A 167 1.57 10.33 -14.63
C VAL A 167 0.82 9.07 -14.20
N LEU A 168 -0.51 9.12 -14.21
CA LEU A 168 -1.35 7.98 -13.84
C LEU A 168 -1.27 6.84 -14.86
N ASP A 169 -1.20 7.16 -16.16
CA ASP A 169 -1.03 6.18 -17.24
C ASP A 169 0.32 5.46 -17.13
N LYS A 170 1.38 6.19 -16.76
CA LYS A 170 2.70 5.60 -16.47
C LYS A 170 2.62 4.64 -15.28
N ALA A 171 1.97 5.04 -14.19
CA ALA A 171 1.77 4.17 -13.03
C ALA A 171 0.99 2.90 -13.38
N ASN A 172 -0.09 3.02 -14.17
CA ASN A 172 -0.89 1.89 -14.65
C ASN A 172 -0.07 0.93 -15.50
N THR A 173 0.73 1.45 -16.44
CA THR A 173 1.61 0.64 -17.29
C THR A 173 2.60 -0.18 -16.46
N ILE A 174 3.15 0.39 -15.39
CA ILE A 174 4.04 -0.34 -14.48
C ILE A 174 3.28 -1.40 -13.69
N MET A 175 2.08 -1.10 -13.19
CA MET A 175 1.25 -2.07 -12.49
C MET A 175 0.87 -3.27 -13.38
N GLU A 176 0.58 -3.04 -14.66
CA GLU A 176 0.34 -4.09 -15.66
C GLU A 176 1.60 -4.94 -15.87
N LYS A 177 2.75 -4.28 -16.11
CA LYS A 177 4.04 -4.95 -16.29
C LYS A 177 4.43 -5.84 -15.12
N TYR A 178 4.04 -5.47 -13.90
CA TYR A 178 4.33 -6.22 -12.68
C TYR A 178 3.22 -7.19 -12.27
N GLY A 179 2.13 -7.30 -13.05
CA GLY A 179 1.05 -8.24 -12.79
C GLY A 179 0.22 -7.90 -11.56
N ILE A 180 0.12 -6.61 -11.21
CA ILE A 180 -0.62 -6.12 -10.03
C ILE A 180 -1.77 -5.18 -10.41
N ALA A 181 -2.00 -4.92 -11.70
CA ALA A 181 -3.08 -4.06 -12.19
C ALA A 181 -4.48 -4.52 -11.76
N ASP A 182 -4.70 -5.82 -11.59
CA ASP A 182 -5.97 -6.39 -11.12
C ASP A 182 -6.21 -6.18 -9.62
N THR A 183 -5.27 -5.57 -8.89
CA THR A 183 -5.47 -5.22 -7.48
C THR A 183 -6.59 -4.19 -7.38
N PRO A 184 -7.73 -4.50 -6.73
CA PRO A 184 -8.81 -3.54 -6.59
C PRO A 184 -8.30 -2.31 -5.84
N THR A 185 -8.52 -1.12 -6.39
CA THR A 185 -8.12 0.15 -5.78
C THR A 185 -9.30 1.10 -5.64
N MET A 186 -9.18 2.05 -4.72
CA MET A 186 -10.07 3.20 -4.59
C MET A 186 -9.24 4.48 -4.68
N GLU A 187 -9.77 5.48 -5.37
CA GLU A 187 -9.17 6.82 -5.37
C GLU A 187 -9.37 7.49 -4.01
N THR A 188 -8.38 8.30 -3.64
CA THR A 188 -8.43 9.10 -2.43
C THR A 188 -8.92 10.50 -2.77
N ASN A 189 -9.94 10.96 -2.05
CA ASN A 189 -10.47 12.30 -2.25
C ASN A 189 -9.44 13.35 -1.76
N GLN A 190 -8.89 14.10 -2.71
CA GLN A 190 -7.95 15.21 -2.46
C GLN A 190 -8.60 16.60 -2.70
N ASP A 191 -9.93 16.67 -2.78
CA ASP A 191 -10.66 17.93 -2.96
C ASP A 191 -10.84 18.69 -1.66
N ASN A 192 -10.78 20.03 -1.70
CA ASN A 192 -11.05 20.90 -0.55
C ASN A 192 -10.23 20.48 0.69
N CYS A 193 -8.94 20.24 0.50
CA CYS A 193 -8.00 19.92 1.56
C CYS A 193 -7.35 21.21 2.12
N PRO A 194 -7.06 21.28 3.44
CA PRO A 194 -6.31 22.38 4.05
C PRO A 194 -4.89 22.51 3.50
#